data_AF-A0A137PGA8-F1
#
_entry.id   AF-A0A137PGA8-F1
#
_cell.length_a   1.000
_cell.length_b   1.000
_cell.length_c   1.000
_cell.angle_alpha   90.00
_cell.angle_beta   90.00
_cell.angle_gamma   90.00
#
_symmetry.space_group_name_H-M   'P 1'
#
loop_
_entity.id
_entity.type
_entity.pdbx_description
1 polymer ?
#
loop_
_entity_poly.entity_id
_entity_poly.type
_entity_poly.pdbx_seq_one_letter_code
_entity_poly.pdbx_strand_id
1 'polypeptide(L)'
;MEGNKCIGENCGKPAKLQCPQCLKLKVKGSFFCSQDCFKSNWNVHKMVHLNHPDHTFDPFHKSKYTGDLRAVYPLSPKREVPTSIPYPDYAKDGIPRSELALRNSSKIKVLEPSEIEAMKVVCNLAREVLDLGAAAIKVGATTDEIDRVVHEATIERNAYPSPLNYNNFPKSCCTSVNEVICHGIPDKRPLKDGDIINIDVSIYHNGFHADLNETYTVGNVDQKSKDLIDCSYQSLIRAISMVRPGAAYRDIGGVIEEYTKSKGFSVVRTYCGHGINDLFHPAPSIPHYAKNKAVGVMKAGHTFTIEPMINEGTWRDEHWPDDWTAVTADGKRSAQFEHTLLVTETGCEVLTARKDEKRFYNYETDCLVN
;
A
#
# COMPACT_ATOMS: atom_id res chain seq x y z
N MET A 1 32.67 -7.41 -39.87
CA MET A 1 32.26 -7.01 -38.50
C MET A 1 32.25 -5.49 -38.47
N GLU A 2 31.08 -4.86 -38.43
CA GLU A 2 31.01 -3.39 -38.34
C GLU A 2 31.59 -2.94 -37.00
N GLY A 3 32.61 -2.08 -37.05
CA GLY A 3 33.19 -1.48 -35.84
C GLY A 3 32.20 -0.53 -35.17
N ASN A 4 32.31 -0.38 -33.85
CA ASN A 4 31.46 0.54 -33.08
C ASN A 4 31.55 1.97 -33.64
N LYS A 5 30.42 2.67 -33.75
CA LYS A 5 30.34 4.05 -34.22
C LYS A 5 30.21 5.01 -33.04
N CYS A 6 30.77 6.20 -33.20
CA CYS A 6 30.69 7.28 -32.21
C CYS A 6 29.25 7.77 -32.07
N ILE A 7 28.76 7.87 -30.83
CA ILE A 7 27.43 8.37 -30.50
C ILE A 7 27.37 9.89 -30.29
N GLY A 8 28.51 10.59 -30.39
CA GLY A 8 28.53 12.04 -30.32
C GLY A 8 27.73 12.66 -31.48
N GLU A 9 27.00 13.74 -31.20
CA GLU A 9 26.17 14.41 -32.20
C GLU A 9 26.96 14.71 -33.47
N ASN A 10 26.41 14.31 -34.62
CA ASN A 10 26.98 14.51 -35.95
C ASN A 10 28.41 13.95 -36.15
N CYS A 11 28.87 13.01 -35.31
CA CYS A 11 30.24 12.49 -35.41
C CYS A 11 30.39 11.31 -36.37
N GLY A 12 29.69 10.19 -36.13
CA GLY A 12 29.67 9.00 -37.00
C GLY A 12 31.00 8.26 -37.20
N LYS A 13 32.12 8.76 -36.64
CA LYS A 13 33.46 8.16 -36.76
C LYS A 13 33.55 6.79 -36.07
N PRO A 14 34.45 5.88 -36.50
CA PRO A 14 34.78 4.68 -35.75
C PRO A 14 35.21 5.02 -34.31
N ALA A 15 34.72 4.25 -33.34
CA ALA A 15 34.89 4.54 -31.93
C ALA A 15 35.36 3.30 -31.15
N LYS A 16 36.27 3.52 -30.21
CA LYS A 16 36.80 2.48 -29.31
C LYS A 16 36.76 2.88 -27.84
N LEU A 17 36.63 4.17 -27.54
CA LEU A 17 36.53 4.69 -26.19
C LEU A 17 35.11 4.49 -25.67
N GLN A 18 34.94 3.78 -24.57
CA GLN A 18 33.62 3.52 -23.98
C GLN A 18 33.44 4.33 -22.70
N CYS A 19 32.23 4.84 -22.43
CA CYS A 19 31.97 5.54 -21.18
C CYS A 19 32.11 4.57 -19.97
N PRO A 20 32.96 4.87 -18.97
CA PRO A 20 33.15 3.99 -17.81
C PRO A 20 31.88 3.75 -17.00
N GLN A 21 30.99 4.74 -16.92
CA GLN A 21 29.73 4.60 -16.20
C GLN A 21 28.74 3.72 -16.98
N CYS A 22 28.66 3.87 -18.31
CA CYS A 22 27.88 2.95 -19.15
C CYS A 22 28.39 1.51 -19.08
N LEU A 23 29.71 1.30 -18.97
CA LEU A 23 30.29 -0.03 -18.73
C LEU A 23 29.80 -0.64 -17.41
N LYS A 24 29.81 0.15 -16.33
CA LYS A 24 29.28 -0.28 -15.02
C LYS A 24 27.77 -0.56 -15.06
N LEU A 25 27.02 0.29 -15.74
CA LEU A 25 25.57 0.20 -15.91
C LEU A 25 25.13 -0.79 -17.00
N LYS A 26 26.07 -1.49 -17.66
CA LYS A 26 25.82 -2.40 -18.79
C LYS A 26 25.03 -1.78 -19.95
N VAL A 27 25.09 -0.45 -20.11
CA VAL A 27 24.49 0.28 -21.22
C VAL A 27 25.27 -0.05 -22.51
N LYS A 28 24.60 -0.70 -23.47
CA LYS A 28 25.21 -1.05 -24.77
C LYS A 28 25.34 0.17 -25.68
N GLY A 29 26.39 0.21 -26.50
CA GLY A 29 26.52 1.19 -27.58
C GLY A 29 27.10 2.55 -27.19
N SER A 30 27.56 2.75 -25.95
CA SER A 30 28.16 4.04 -25.52
C SER A 30 29.62 4.19 -25.94
N PHE A 31 29.85 4.45 -27.24
CA PHE A 31 31.20 4.61 -27.78
C PHE A 31 31.47 6.04 -28.30
N PHE A 32 32.68 6.53 -28.06
CA PHE A 32 33.17 7.84 -28.49
C PHE A 32 34.46 7.69 -29.30
N CYS A 33 34.67 8.55 -30.30
CA CYS A 33 35.85 8.48 -31.16
C CYS A 33 37.11 9.07 -30.49
N SER A 34 36.95 9.95 -29.51
CA SER A 34 38.03 10.58 -28.75
C SER A 34 37.53 11.11 -27.39
N GLN A 35 38.48 11.45 -26.50
CA GLN A 35 38.17 12.05 -25.20
C GLN A 35 37.49 13.43 -25.33
N ASP A 36 37.87 14.22 -26.32
CA ASP A 36 37.28 15.54 -26.55
C ASP A 36 35.84 15.43 -27.03
N CYS A 37 35.55 14.45 -27.90
CA CYS A 37 34.19 14.14 -28.33
C CYS A 37 33.31 13.67 -27.16
N PHE A 38 33.86 12.88 -26.24
CA PHE A 38 33.17 12.49 -25.01
C PHE A 38 32.85 13.70 -24.12
N LYS A 39 33.84 14.60 -23.89
CA LYS A 39 33.66 15.79 -23.06
C LYS A 39 32.62 16.76 -23.64
N SER A 40 32.66 17.01 -24.95
CA SER A 40 31.73 17.94 -25.62
C SER A 40 30.29 17.43 -25.61
N ASN A 41 30.10 16.10 -25.59
CA ASN A 41 28.78 15.47 -25.56
C ASN A 41 28.32 15.09 -24.12
N TRP A 42 29.12 15.38 -23.09
CA TRP A 42 28.85 14.91 -21.72
C TRP A 42 27.50 15.37 -21.17
N ASN A 43 27.12 16.63 -21.42
CA ASN A 43 25.88 17.19 -20.87
C ASN A 43 24.62 16.47 -21.36
N VAL A 44 24.65 15.94 -22.58
CA VAL A 44 23.58 15.13 -23.15
C VAL A 44 23.76 13.66 -22.74
N HIS A 45 24.98 13.14 -22.84
CA HIS A 45 25.27 11.73 -22.56
C HIS A 45 25.01 11.31 -21.11
N LYS A 46 25.28 12.18 -20.13
CA LYS A 46 25.02 11.88 -18.70
C LYS A 46 23.55 11.60 -18.41
N MET A 47 22.63 12.10 -19.25
CA MET A 47 21.19 11.79 -19.15
C MET A 47 20.90 10.32 -19.43
N VAL A 48 21.72 9.64 -20.24
CA VAL A 48 21.61 8.19 -20.50
C VAL A 48 21.86 7.39 -19.21
N HIS A 49 22.70 7.90 -18.30
CA HIS A 49 22.96 7.24 -17.03
C HIS A 49 21.80 7.41 -16.06
N LEU A 50 21.18 8.59 -16.08
CA LEU A 50 20.01 8.91 -15.25
C LEU A 50 18.74 8.20 -15.74
N ASN A 51 18.62 7.94 -17.04
CA ASN A 51 17.46 7.32 -17.67
C ASN A 51 17.63 5.80 -17.88
N HIS A 52 18.71 5.19 -17.38
CA HIS A 52 18.89 3.74 -17.49
C HIS A 52 17.96 3.03 -16.50
N PRO A 53 17.20 1.99 -16.91
CA PRO A 53 16.25 1.31 -16.02
C PRO A 53 16.90 0.69 -14.78
N ASP A 54 18.19 0.36 -14.84
CA ASP A 54 18.95 -0.21 -13.71
C ASP A 54 19.58 0.85 -12.79
N HIS A 55 19.53 2.14 -13.14
CA HIS A 55 20.03 3.20 -12.26
C HIS A 55 18.88 3.75 -11.43
N THR A 56 18.98 3.60 -10.11
CA THR A 56 17.99 4.18 -9.20
C THR A 56 18.40 5.55 -8.70
N PHE A 57 17.43 6.38 -8.33
CA PHE A 57 17.68 7.69 -7.73
C PHE A 57 16.59 8.05 -6.71
N ASP A 58 16.91 8.99 -5.83
CA ASP A 58 15.97 9.59 -4.89
C ASP A 58 15.42 10.90 -5.47
N PRO A 59 14.14 10.97 -5.87
CA PRO A 59 13.54 12.19 -6.41
C PRO A 59 13.41 13.30 -5.35
N PHE A 60 13.44 12.95 -4.06
CA PHE A 60 13.23 13.85 -2.93
C PHE A 60 14.52 14.08 -2.12
N HIS A 61 15.69 13.89 -2.71
CA HIS A 61 17.00 14.09 -2.06
C HIS A 61 17.22 15.49 -1.44
N LYS A 62 16.40 16.49 -1.81
CA LYS A 62 16.42 17.84 -1.21
C LYS A 62 15.45 18.02 -0.05
N SER A 63 14.48 17.11 0.07
CA SER A 63 13.48 17.10 1.13
C SER A 63 14.09 16.50 2.39
N LYS A 64 13.55 16.92 3.54
CA LYS A 64 13.94 16.37 4.83
C LYS A 64 13.08 15.14 5.13
N TYR A 65 13.66 13.96 4.98
CA TYR A 65 13.05 12.71 5.45
C TYR A 65 12.99 12.67 6.98
N THR A 66 11.95 12.04 7.53
CA THR A 66 11.78 11.87 8.98
C THR A 66 12.60 10.69 9.51
N GLY A 67 12.78 9.63 8.71
CA GLY A 67 13.57 8.43 9.03
C GLY A 67 14.62 8.06 7.98
N ASP A 68 15.01 6.78 7.97
CA ASP A 68 16.08 6.24 7.11
C ASP A 68 15.59 5.79 5.72
N LEU A 69 14.27 5.64 5.54
CA LEU A 69 13.70 5.23 4.26
C LEU A 69 13.86 6.32 3.20
N ARG A 70 14.09 5.89 1.96
CA ARG A 70 14.18 6.78 0.79
C ARG A 70 13.36 6.19 -0.34
N ALA A 71 12.78 7.08 -1.14
CA ALA A 71 12.14 6.72 -2.39
C ALA A 71 13.19 6.24 -3.42
N VAL A 72 12.87 5.19 -4.17
CA VAL A 72 13.81 4.56 -5.12
C VAL A 72 13.20 4.51 -6.52
N TYR A 73 13.48 5.55 -7.29
CA TYR A 73 12.95 5.80 -8.64
C TYR A 73 13.94 5.39 -9.74
N PRO A 74 13.52 5.28 -11.02
CA PRO A 74 12.17 5.48 -11.51
C PRO A 74 11.24 4.32 -11.14
N LEU A 75 9.97 4.65 -10.85
CA LEU A 75 8.92 3.64 -10.72
C LEU A 75 8.80 2.86 -12.04
N SER A 76 8.42 1.57 -11.96
CA SER A 76 8.05 0.85 -13.18
C SER A 76 6.81 1.49 -13.83
N PRO A 77 6.65 1.39 -15.17
CA PRO A 77 5.48 1.91 -15.87
C PRO A 77 4.17 1.39 -15.27
N LYS A 78 3.10 2.20 -15.37
CA LYS A 78 1.75 1.80 -14.97
C LYS A 78 1.37 0.49 -15.67
N ARG A 79 0.92 -0.50 -14.90
CA ARG A 79 0.52 -1.82 -15.41
C ARG A 79 -0.86 -1.74 -16.07
N GLU A 80 -1.04 -2.50 -17.15
CA GLU A 80 -2.28 -2.49 -17.92
C GLU A 80 -3.30 -3.47 -17.34
N VAL A 81 -4.55 -3.03 -17.26
CA VAL A 81 -5.70 -3.88 -16.96
C VAL A 81 -6.36 -4.27 -18.29
N PRO A 82 -6.71 -5.54 -18.53
CA PRO A 82 -7.46 -5.95 -19.73
C PRO A 82 -8.85 -5.31 -19.78
N THR A 83 -9.27 -4.87 -20.97
CA THR A 83 -10.56 -4.20 -21.19
C THR A 83 -11.79 -5.08 -20.97
N SER A 84 -11.61 -6.39 -20.81
CA SER A 84 -12.66 -7.34 -20.42
C SER A 84 -13.06 -7.24 -18.95
N ILE A 85 -12.22 -6.64 -18.11
CA ILE A 85 -12.51 -6.43 -16.68
C ILE A 85 -13.38 -5.17 -16.51
N PRO A 86 -14.43 -5.18 -15.68
CA PRO A 86 -15.18 -3.97 -15.34
C PRO A 86 -14.33 -2.98 -14.55
N TYR A 87 -14.34 -1.70 -14.93
CA TYR A 87 -13.50 -0.67 -14.28
C TYR A 87 -14.37 0.21 -13.37
N PRO A 88 -13.83 0.70 -12.24
CA PRO A 88 -14.48 1.76 -11.48
C PRO A 88 -14.43 3.10 -12.24
N ASP A 89 -15.26 4.06 -11.85
CA ASP A 89 -15.48 5.31 -12.59
C ASP A 89 -14.23 6.22 -12.70
N TYR A 90 -13.29 6.08 -11.77
CA TYR A 90 -12.03 6.82 -11.72
C TYR A 90 -10.88 6.17 -12.51
N ALA A 91 -11.03 4.93 -13.00
CA ALA A 91 -9.92 4.16 -13.57
C ALA A 91 -9.20 4.87 -14.74
N LYS A 92 -9.93 5.74 -15.46
CA LYS A 92 -9.45 6.45 -16.64
C LYS A 92 -8.68 7.74 -16.32
N ASP A 93 -9.20 8.56 -15.42
CA ASP A 93 -8.71 9.93 -15.19
C ASP A 93 -8.44 10.27 -13.72
N GLY A 94 -8.66 9.30 -12.84
CA GLY A 94 -8.36 9.35 -11.43
C GLY A 94 -9.35 10.14 -10.60
N ILE A 95 -10.54 10.45 -11.14
CA ILE A 95 -11.55 11.24 -10.44
C ILE A 95 -12.73 10.33 -10.03
N PRO A 96 -12.89 9.99 -8.74
CA PRO A 96 -14.00 9.15 -8.24
C PRO A 96 -15.28 9.97 -8.13
N ARG A 97 -16.01 10.12 -9.25
CA ARG A 97 -17.15 11.05 -9.36
C ARG A 97 -18.33 10.61 -8.52
N SER A 98 -18.58 9.31 -8.45
CA SER A 98 -19.62 8.71 -7.63
C SER A 98 -19.43 9.04 -6.14
N GLU A 99 -18.20 8.99 -5.64
CA GLU A 99 -17.84 9.40 -4.28
C GLU A 99 -17.93 10.91 -4.08
N LEU A 100 -17.38 11.70 -5.02
CA LEU A 100 -17.41 13.16 -4.95
C LEU A 100 -18.84 13.70 -4.90
N ALA A 101 -19.78 13.06 -5.59
CA ALA A 101 -21.21 13.39 -5.54
C ALA A 101 -21.82 13.18 -4.14
N LEU A 102 -21.23 12.31 -3.31
CA LEU A 102 -21.70 11.96 -1.97
C LEU A 102 -20.81 12.47 -0.84
N ARG A 103 -19.73 13.22 -1.12
CA ARG A 103 -18.73 13.65 -0.12
C ARG A 103 -19.26 14.33 1.15
N ASN A 104 -20.42 14.97 1.08
CA ASN A 104 -21.06 15.67 2.21
C ASN A 104 -22.23 14.87 2.82
N SER A 105 -22.49 13.67 2.32
CA SER A 105 -23.53 12.78 2.82
C SER A 105 -23.03 12.01 4.03
N SER A 106 -23.81 11.99 5.11
CA SER A 106 -23.62 11.07 6.22
C SER A 106 -24.50 9.82 6.11
N LYS A 107 -25.16 9.61 4.97
CA LYS A 107 -26.02 8.44 4.74
C LYS A 107 -25.14 7.21 4.54
N ILE A 108 -25.27 6.26 5.44
CA ILE A 108 -24.63 4.95 5.35
C ILE A 108 -25.59 4.02 4.60
N LYS A 109 -25.07 3.32 3.58
CA LYS A 109 -25.86 2.37 2.78
C LYS A 109 -26.12 1.11 3.62
N VAL A 110 -27.38 0.66 3.62
CA VAL A 110 -27.75 -0.69 4.07
C VAL A 110 -27.81 -1.53 2.81
N LEU A 111 -26.97 -2.54 2.72
CA LEU A 111 -26.88 -3.39 1.54
C LEU A 111 -28.08 -4.33 1.44
N GLU A 112 -28.56 -4.52 0.21
CA GLU A 112 -29.53 -5.56 -0.11
C GLU A 112 -28.86 -6.95 -0.12
N PRO A 113 -29.61 -8.06 0.00
CA PRO A 113 -29.04 -9.41 0.07
C PRO A 113 -28.10 -9.75 -1.09
N SER A 114 -28.39 -9.33 -2.32
CA SER A 114 -27.53 -9.56 -3.48
C SER A 114 -26.22 -8.78 -3.42
N GLU A 115 -26.24 -7.58 -2.83
CA GLU A 115 -25.05 -6.75 -2.65
C GLU A 115 -24.15 -7.31 -1.54
N ILE A 116 -24.75 -7.89 -0.49
CA ILE A 116 -24.01 -8.61 0.55
C ILE A 116 -23.25 -9.81 -0.03
N GLU A 117 -23.90 -10.60 -0.89
CA GLU A 117 -23.24 -11.73 -1.55
C GLU A 117 -22.12 -11.26 -2.50
N ALA A 118 -22.32 -10.15 -3.21
CA ALA A 118 -21.26 -9.55 -4.02
C ALA A 118 -20.06 -9.11 -3.15
N MET A 119 -20.32 -8.46 -2.00
CA MET A 119 -19.28 -8.08 -1.03
C MET A 119 -18.49 -9.29 -0.52
N LYS A 120 -19.17 -10.38 -0.15
CA LYS A 120 -18.50 -11.63 0.27
C LYS A 120 -17.58 -12.18 -0.81
N VAL A 121 -18.03 -12.20 -2.07
CA VAL A 121 -17.23 -12.67 -3.20
C VAL A 121 -15.98 -11.81 -3.37
N VAL A 122 -16.12 -10.48 -3.48
CA VAL A 122 -14.97 -9.60 -3.71
C VAL A 122 -14.01 -9.59 -2.52
N CYS A 123 -14.51 -9.64 -1.28
CA CYS A 123 -13.67 -9.72 -0.08
C CYS A 123 -12.88 -11.03 0.00
N ASN A 124 -13.49 -12.16 -0.39
CA ASN A 124 -12.77 -13.41 -0.48
C ASN A 124 -11.65 -13.36 -1.53
N LEU A 125 -11.95 -12.81 -2.72
CA LEU A 125 -10.94 -12.65 -3.78
C LEU A 125 -9.80 -11.73 -3.33
N ALA A 126 -10.10 -10.63 -2.63
CA ALA A 126 -9.10 -9.70 -2.09
C ALA A 126 -8.17 -10.37 -1.08
N ARG A 127 -8.71 -11.21 -0.19
CA ARG A 127 -7.93 -12.03 0.74
C ARG A 127 -6.92 -12.90 0.00
N GLU A 128 -7.35 -13.62 -1.02
CA GLU A 128 -6.44 -14.46 -1.80
C GLU A 128 -5.33 -13.65 -2.50
N VAL A 129 -5.64 -12.43 -2.95
CA VAL A 129 -4.64 -11.51 -3.53
C VAL A 129 -3.63 -11.05 -2.47
N LEU A 130 -4.09 -10.65 -1.27
CA LEU A 130 -3.19 -10.28 -0.17
C LEU A 130 -2.28 -11.46 0.21
N ASP A 131 -2.82 -12.67 0.31
CA ASP A 131 -2.04 -13.86 0.67
C ASP A 131 -0.94 -14.16 -0.36
N LEU A 132 -1.20 -13.93 -1.65
CA LEU A 132 -0.19 -14.04 -2.73
C LEU A 132 0.86 -12.92 -2.65
N GLY A 133 0.44 -11.68 -2.39
CA GLY A 133 1.36 -10.55 -2.17
C GLY A 133 2.28 -10.80 -0.96
N ALA A 134 1.73 -11.32 0.13
CA ALA A 134 2.46 -11.71 1.33
C ALA A 134 3.50 -12.81 1.05
N ALA A 135 3.15 -13.81 0.24
CA ALA A 135 4.06 -14.89 -0.14
C ALA A 135 5.28 -14.40 -0.96
N ALA A 136 5.21 -13.21 -1.56
CA ALA A 136 6.33 -12.60 -2.28
C ALA A 136 7.34 -11.89 -1.37
N ILE A 137 7.02 -11.69 -0.09
CA ILE A 137 7.89 -11.01 0.87
C ILE A 137 9.12 -11.87 1.18
N LYS A 138 10.30 -11.33 0.90
CA LYS A 138 11.60 -11.88 1.30
C LYS A 138 12.65 -10.78 1.28
N VAL A 139 13.75 -10.99 2.03
CA VAL A 139 14.92 -10.12 1.95
C VAL A 139 15.38 -10.02 0.49
N GLY A 140 15.55 -8.79 0.02
CA GLY A 140 15.97 -8.48 -1.35
C GLY A 140 14.85 -8.33 -2.38
N ALA A 141 13.61 -8.76 -2.10
CA ALA A 141 12.48 -8.47 -2.98
C ALA A 141 12.18 -6.98 -2.97
N THR A 142 11.75 -6.41 -4.11
CA THR A 142 11.33 -5.00 -4.15
C THR A 142 9.84 -4.87 -3.90
N THR A 143 9.41 -3.73 -3.39
CA THR A 143 7.98 -3.43 -3.27
C THR A 143 7.28 -3.41 -4.64
N ASP A 144 7.96 -2.99 -5.72
CA ASP A 144 7.44 -3.07 -7.09
C ASP A 144 7.25 -4.51 -7.60
N GLU A 145 8.03 -5.48 -7.10
CA GLU A 145 7.82 -6.91 -7.37
C GLU A 145 6.57 -7.43 -6.66
N ILE A 146 6.33 -6.97 -5.42
CA ILE A 146 5.11 -7.30 -4.65
C ILE A 146 3.88 -6.71 -5.35
N ASP A 147 3.92 -5.43 -5.76
CA ASP A 147 2.86 -4.80 -6.56
C ASP A 147 2.56 -5.58 -7.84
N ARG A 148 3.59 -6.07 -8.53
CA ARG A 148 3.40 -6.91 -9.71
C ARG A 148 2.58 -8.16 -9.40
N VAL A 149 2.94 -8.87 -8.32
CA VAL A 149 2.22 -10.08 -7.89
C VAL A 149 0.78 -9.75 -7.54
N VAL A 150 0.54 -8.68 -6.77
CA VAL A 150 -0.81 -8.23 -6.42
C VAL A 150 -1.61 -7.86 -7.67
N HIS A 151 -1.01 -7.12 -8.60
CA HIS A 151 -1.64 -6.76 -9.87
C HIS A 151 -2.04 -8.01 -10.67
N GLU A 152 -1.09 -8.89 -10.98
CA GLU A 152 -1.33 -10.11 -11.76
C GLU A 152 -2.39 -10.99 -11.10
N ALA A 153 -2.31 -11.22 -9.78
CA ALA A 153 -3.29 -11.99 -9.02
C ALA A 153 -4.69 -11.38 -9.05
N THR A 154 -4.79 -10.06 -9.12
CA THR A 154 -6.07 -9.34 -9.24
C THR A 154 -6.68 -9.52 -10.64
N ILE A 155 -5.86 -9.42 -11.69
CA ILE A 155 -6.29 -9.67 -13.08
C ILE A 155 -6.77 -11.10 -13.28
N GLU A 156 -6.04 -12.09 -12.74
CA GLU A 156 -6.41 -13.52 -12.80
C GLU A 156 -7.79 -13.80 -12.17
N ARG A 157 -8.24 -12.94 -11.26
CA ARG A 157 -9.55 -13.01 -10.60
C ARG A 157 -10.64 -12.20 -11.30
N ASN A 158 -10.36 -11.70 -12.51
CA ASN A 158 -11.24 -10.82 -13.28
C ASN A 158 -11.68 -9.59 -12.45
N ALA A 159 -10.74 -9.02 -11.70
CA ALA A 159 -10.97 -7.85 -10.87
C ALA A 159 -10.01 -6.71 -11.26
N TYR A 160 -10.38 -5.49 -10.90
CA TYR A 160 -9.56 -4.30 -11.07
C TYR A 160 -8.86 -3.97 -9.74
N PRO A 161 -7.55 -3.67 -9.70
CA PRO A 161 -6.89 -3.24 -8.46
C PRO A 161 -7.35 -1.82 -8.09
N SER A 162 -8.20 -1.67 -7.09
CA SER A 162 -8.91 -0.42 -6.77
C SER A 162 -7.96 0.79 -6.58
N PRO A 163 -6.77 0.66 -5.94
CA PRO A 163 -5.84 1.78 -5.82
C PRO A 163 -5.35 2.32 -7.17
N LEU A 164 -5.31 1.50 -8.21
CA LEU A 164 -4.73 1.89 -9.49
C LEU A 164 -5.49 3.08 -10.07
N ASN A 165 -4.78 4.20 -10.25
CA ASN A 165 -5.30 5.46 -10.72
C ASN A 165 -6.29 6.17 -9.77
N TYR A 166 -6.65 5.64 -8.60
CA TYR A 166 -7.52 6.33 -7.65
C TYR A 166 -6.85 7.63 -7.18
N ASN A 167 -7.45 8.80 -7.44
CA ASN A 167 -6.82 10.11 -7.26
C ASN A 167 -5.41 10.21 -7.89
N ASN A 168 -5.16 9.49 -8.97
CA ASN A 168 -3.87 9.34 -9.66
C ASN A 168 -2.78 8.54 -8.91
N PHE A 169 -3.15 7.71 -7.93
CA PHE A 169 -2.21 6.76 -7.33
C PHE A 169 -1.62 5.82 -8.41
N PRO A 170 -0.28 5.62 -8.45
CA PRO A 170 0.37 5.04 -9.64
C PRO A 170 0.45 3.50 -9.65
N LYS A 171 0.02 2.82 -8.59
CA LYS A 171 0.25 1.38 -8.36
C LYS A 171 -1.02 0.64 -7.98
N SER A 172 -0.95 -0.68 -7.88
CA SER A 172 -2.10 -1.58 -7.70
C SER A 172 -2.37 -1.92 -6.23
N CYS A 173 -1.40 -1.66 -5.36
CA CYS A 173 -1.49 -1.79 -3.90
C CYS A 173 -0.61 -0.73 -3.24
N CYS A 174 -0.75 -0.59 -1.91
CA CYS A 174 0.20 0.18 -1.11
C CYS A 174 1.18 -0.76 -0.41
N THR A 175 2.44 -0.35 -0.28
CA THR A 175 3.47 -1.06 0.47
C THR A 175 4.17 -0.12 1.43
N SER A 176 3.87 -0.24 2.72
CA SER A 176 4.28 0.72 3.75
C SER A 176 5.35 0.10 4.65
N VAL A 177 6.60 0.49 4.44
CA VAL A 177 7.77 -0.08 5.14
C VAL A 177 8.16 0.79 6.34
N ASN A 178 8.40 0.18 7.50
CA ASN A 178 8.93 0.81 8.72
C ASN A 178 8.19 2.09 9.15
N GLU A 179 8.76 3.28 8.95
CA GLU A 179 8.16 4.56 9.37
C GLU A 179 7.02 5.04 8.46
N VAL A 180 6.78 4.37 7.34
CA VAL A 180 5.62 4.64 6.49
C VAL A 180 4.36 4.14 7.19
N ILE A 181 3.44 5.07 7.44
CA ILE A 181 2.17 4.84 8.13
C ILE A 181 1.21 4.10 7.19
N CYS A 182 0.98 4.66 6.00
CA CYS A 182 0.09 4.13 4.98
C CYS A 182 0.44 4.74 3.61
N HIS A 183 -0.18 4.21 2.56
CA HIS A 183 -0.09 4.71 1.17
C HIS A 183 1.34 4.80 0.59
N GLY A 184 2.28 4.00 1.09
CA GLY A 184 3.61 3.89 0.49
C GLY A 184 3.49 3.38 -0.95
N ILE A 185 4.08 4.13 -1.90
CA ILE A 185 4.05 3.76 -3.32
C ILE A 185 5.08 2.65 -3.58
N PRO A 186 4.67 1.49 -4.12
CA PRO A 186 5.59 0.43 -4.54
C PRO A 186 6.70 0.93 -5.48
N ASP A 187 7.96 0.79 -5.05
CA ASP A 187 9.14 1.25 -5.77
C ASP A 187 10.26 0.18 -5.85
N LYS A 188 11.45 0.58 -6.32
CA LYS A 188 12.59 -0.32 -6.53
C LYS A 188 13.42 -0.60 -5.27
N ARG A 189 12.99 -0.17 -4.08
CA ARG A 189 13.71 -0.43 -2.83
C ARG A 189 13.67 -1.93 -2.52
N PRO A 190 14.82 -2.62 -2.39
CA PRO A 190 14.84 -3.97 -1.88
C PRO A 190 14.53 -3.97 -0.37
N LEU A 191 13.67 -4.88 0.06
CA LEU A 191 13.39 -5.13 1.48
C LEU A 191 14.64 -5.66 2.18
N LYS A 192 14.86 -5.20 3.41
CA LYS A 192 16.02 -5.57 4.23
C LYS A 192 15.62 -6.48 5.37
N ASP A 193 16.55 -7.31 5.82
CA ASP A 193 16.39 -8.07 7.08
C ASP A 193 16.12 -7.08 8.23
N GLY A 194 15.06 -7.33 9.00
CA GLY A 194 14.63 -6.46 10.09
C GLY A 194 13.65 -5.35 9.72
N ASP A 195 13.26 -5.24 8.44
CA ASP A 195 12.13 -4.40 8.04
C ASP A 195 10.80 -5.00 8.53
N ILE A 196 9.82 -4.14 8.81
CA ILE A 196 8.41 -4.50 8.78
C ILE A 196 7.76 -3.84 7.57
N ILE A 197 6.80 -4.51 6.94
CA ILE A 197 6.10 -4.02 5.74
C ILE A 197 4.61 -4.32 5.87
N ASN A 198 3.77 -3.30 5.73
CA ASN A 198 2.35 -3.49 5.46
C ASN A 198 2.11 -3.59 3.95
N ILE A 199 1.25 -4.53 3.54
CA ILE A 199 0.70 -4.59 2.18
C ILE A 199 -0.80 -4.35 2.28
N ASP A 200 -1.26 -3.32 1.58
CA ASP A 200 -2.66 -2.91 1.55
C ASP A 200 -3.27 -3.19 0.18
N VAL A 201 -4.30 -4.04 0.17
CA VAL A 201 -4.90 -4.59 -1.04
C VAL A 201 -6.38 -4.25 -1.08
N SER A 202 -6.76 -3.55 -2.13
CA SER A 202 -8.17 -3.39 -2.46
C SER A 202 -8.43 -3.74 -3.91
N ILE A 203 -9.50 -4.47 -4.17
CA ILE A 203 -9.90 -4.89 -5.52
C ILE A 203 -11.36 -4.55 -5.79
N TYR A 204 -11.69 -4.34 -7.05
CA TYR A 204 -13.03 -4.07 -7.55
C TYR A 204 -13.48 -5.21 -8.46
N HIS A 205 -14.57 -5.87 -8.09
CA HIS A 205 -15.11 -7.00 -8.82
C HIS A 205 -16.62 -6.85 -8.94
N ASN A 206 -17.13 -6.89 -10.17
CA ASN A 206 -18.57 -6.85 -10.48
C ASN A 206 -19.37 -5.74 -9.76
N GLY A 207 -18.79 -4.54 -9.64
CA GLY A 207 -19.50 -3.40 -9.06
C GLY A 207 -19.20 -3.12 -7.59
N PHE A 208 -18.36 -3.91 -6.92
CA PHE A 208 -18.08 -3.77 -5.49
C PHE A 208 -16.57 -3.78 -5.21
N HIS A 209 -16.16 -3.03 -4.19
CA HIS A 209 -14.81 -2.98 -3.66
C HIS A 209 -14.68 -3.85 -2.40
N ALA A 210 -13.49 -4.41 -2.19
CA ALA A 210 -13.06 -4.98 -0.91
C ALA A 210 -11.75 -4.35 -0.49
N ASP A 211 -11.51 -4.30 0.83
CA ASP A 211 -10.28 -3.78 1.41
C ASP A 211 -9.78 -4.61 2.59
N LEU A 212 -8.47 -4.80 2.63
CA LEU A 212 -7.73 -5.42 3.73
C LEU A 212 -6.23 -5.19 3.62
N ASN A 213 -5.59 -5.13 4.77
CA ASN A 213 -4.14 -5.04 4.88
C ASN A 213 -3.62 -5.79 6.09
N GLU A 214 -2.35 -6.20 6.02
CA GLU A 214 -1.63 -6.82 7.13
C GLU A 214 -0.19 -6.33 7.16
N THR A 215 0.39 -6.23 8.37
CA THR A 215 1.82 -5.96 8.56
C THR A 215 2.61 -7.25 8.71
N TYR A 216 3.70 -7.34 7.97
CA TYR A 216 4.57 -8.49 7.82
C TYR A 216 6.00 -8.20 8.28
N THR A 217 6.71 -9.21 8.76
CA THR A 217 8.14 -9.12 9.09
C THR A 217 8.98 -9.56 7.89
N VAL A 218 10.08 -8.85 7.62
CA VAL A 218 11.07 -9.26 6.62
C VAL A 218 12.28 -9.87 7.34
N GLY A 219 12.43 -11.19 7.25
CA GLY A 219 13.51 -11.90 7.94
C GLY A 219 13.40 -11.77 9.47
N ASN A 220 14.49 -11.39 10.13
CA ASN A 220 14.58 -11.31 11.59
C ASN A 220 14.35 -9.89 12.10
N VAL A 221 13.21 -9.64 12.73
CA VAL A 221 12.88 -8.35 13.36
C VAL A 221 13.14 -8.34 14.87
N ASP A 222 13.50 -7.18 15.40
CA ASP A 222 13.66 -6.97 16.85
C ASP A 222 12.34 -7.07 17.62
N GLN A 223 12.40 -7.31 18.93
CA GLN A 223 11.22 -7.51 19.78
C GLN A 223 10.24 -6.33 19.74
N LYS A 224 10.72 -5.10 19.58
CA LYS A 224 9.86 -3.92 19.59
C LYS A 224 8.97 -3.86 18.35
N SER A 225 9.48 -4.25 17.18
CA SER A 225 8.68 -4.47 15.97
C SER A 225 7.62 -5.54 16.17
N LYS A 226 7.95 -6.63 16.87
CA LYS A 226 7.02 -7.72 17.17
C LYS A 226 5.87 -7.23 18.06
N ASP A 227 6.21 -6.52 19.13
CA ASP A 227 5.25 -5.93 20.06
C ASP A 227 4.33 -4.90 19.36
N LEU A 228 4.88 -4.11 18.43
CA LEU A 228 4.13 -3.14 17.63
C LEU A 228 3.12 -3.82 16.71
N ILE A 229 3.56 -4.84 15.97
CA ILE A 229 2.71 -5.65 15.07
C ILE A 229 1.58 -6.31 15.87
N ASP A 230 1.91 -6.98 16.98
CA ASP A 230 0.88 -7.61 17.83
C ASP A 230 -0.08 -6.57 18.41
N CYS A 231 0.42 -5.43 18.90
CA CYS A 231 -0.45 -4.38 19.40
C CYS A 231 -1.42 -3.86 18.33
N SER A 232 -0.95 -3.64 17.10
CA SER A 232 -1.79 -3.19 15.99
C SER A 232 -2.90 -4.19 15.69
N TYR A 233 -2.55 -5.47 15.50
CA TYR A 233 -3.53 -6.55 15.28
C TYR A 233 -4.52 -6.70 16.43
N GLN A 234 -4.03 -6.75 17.67
CA GLN A 234 -4.87 -6.92 18.87
C GLN A 234 -5.81 -5.73 19.09
N SER A 235 -5.44 -4.53 18.66
CA SER A 235 -6.29 -3.34 18.69
C SER A 235 -7.45 -3.45 17.69
N LEU A 236 -7.18 -3.95 16.47
CA LEU A 236 -8.20 -4.25 15.47
C LEU A 236 -9.19 -5.30 15.99
N ILE A 237 -8.70 -6.43 16.52
CA ILE A 237 -9.57 -7.51 17.03
C ILE A 237 -10.48 -7.02 18.16
N ARG A 238 -9.97 -6.16 19.06
CA ARG A 238 -10.80 -5.55 20.11
C ARG A 238 -11.87 -4.63 19.53
N ALA A 239 -11.53 -3.83 18.53
CA ALA A 239 -12.51 -2.99 17.84
C ALA A 239 -13.60 -3.81 17.14
N ILE A 240 -13.23 -4.89 16.44
CA ILE A 240 -14.17 -5.80 15.78
C ILE A 240 -15.15 -6.40 16.80
N SER A 241 -14.70 -6.76 18.00
CA SER A 241 -15.57 -7.34 19.04
C SER A 241 -16.71 -6.40 19.50
N MET A 242 -16.61 -5.10 19.23
CA MET A 242 -17.63 -4.10 19.54
C MET A 242 -18.70 -3.96 18.44
N VAL A 243 -18.47 -4.54 17.26
CA VAL A 243 -19.32 -4.33 16.09
C VAL A 243 -20.60 -5.15 16.20
N ARG A 244 -21.72 -4.44 16.33
CA ARG A 244 -23.08 -4.99 16.36
C ARG A 244 -24.10 -3.89 16.11
N PRO A 245 -25.34 -4.22 15.72
CA PRO A 245 -26.41 -3.23 15.60
C PRO A 245 -26.58 -2.40 16.89
N GLY A 246 -26.76 -1.09 16.74
CA GLY A 246 -26.93 -0.15 17.85
C GLY A 246 -25.64 0.40 18.45
N ALA A 247 -24.48 -0.17 18.16
CA ALA A 247 -23.19 0.41 18.56
C ALA A 247 -22.87 1.67 17.75
N ALA A 248 -22.23 2.67 18.38
CA ALA A 248 -21.86 3.91 17.69
C ALA A 248 -20.46 3.78 17.05
N TYR A 249 -20.29 4.29 15.82
CA TYR A 249 -18.99 4.24 15.13
C TYR A 249 -17.87 4.94 15.92
N ARG A 250 -18.20 6.02 16.64
CA ARG A 250 -17.23 6.78 17.45
C ARG A 250 -16.59 5.97 18.58
N ASP A 251 -17.22 4.88 19.02
CA ASP A 251 -16.75 4.08 20.14
C ASP A 251 -15.55 3.19 19.76
N ILE A 252 -15.36 2.90 18.46
CA ILE A 252 -14.23 2.13 17.91
C ILE A 252 -12.89 2.76 18.32
N GLY A 253 -12.72 4.08 18.15
CA GLY A 253 -11.46 4.73 18.48
C GLY A 253 -11.15 4.75 19.98
N GLY A 254 -12.17 4.63 20.83
CA GLY A 254 -11.99 4.53 22.29
C GLY A 254 -11.26 3.25 22.69
N VAL A 255 -11.74 2.10 22.20
CA VAL A 255 -11.17 0.79 22.55
C VAL A 255 -9.77 0.58 21.95
N ILE A 256 -9.53 1.10 20.73
CA ILE A 256 -8.22 1.05 20.08
C ILE A 256 -7.21 1.88 20.88
N GLU A 257 -7.49 3.17 21.14
CA GLU A 257 -6.52 4.05 21.79
C GLU A 257 -6.24 3.66 23.25
N GLU A 258 -7.23 3.12 23.98
CA GLU A 258 -7.03 2.60 25.33
C GLU A 258 -6.03 1.44 25.33
N TYR A 259 -6.23 0.43 24.47
CA TYR A 259 -5.35 -0.72 24.37
C TYR A 259 -3.95 -0.31 23.92
N THR A 260 -3.84 0.46 22.84
CA THR A 260 -2.56 0.90 22.27
C THR A 260 -1.73 1.71 23.27
N LYS A 261 -2.36 2.63 24.02
CA LYS A 261 -1.66 3.40 25.07
C LYS A 261 -1.17 2.52 26.21
N SER A 262 -1.93 1.50 26.59
CA SER A 262 -1.51 0.55 27.64
C SER A 262 -0.24 -0.24 27.25
N LYS A 263 0.06 -0.33 25.95
CA LYS A 263 1.26 -0.97 25.39
C LYS A 263 2.40 0.02 25.11
N GLY A 264 2.21 1.31 25.39
CA GLY A 264 3.23 2.34 25.16
C GLY A 264 3.34 2.85 23.73
N PHE A 265 2.33 2.59 22.90
CA PHE A 265 2.26 3.04 21.51
C PHE A 265 1.25 4.18 21.33
N SER A 266 1.19 4.77 20.13
CA SER A 266 0.23 5.83 19.80
C SER A 266 -0.60 5.51 18.55
N VAL A 267 -1.73 6.20 18.40
CA VAL A 267 -2.69 5.98 17.29
C VAL A 267 -2.68 7.18 16.37
N VAL A 268 -2.47 6.95 15.08
CA VAL A 268 -2.55 7.98 14.02
C VAL A 268 -3.95 8.60 13.98
N ARG A 269 -4.01 9.90 13.65
CA ARG A 269 -5.26 10.69 13.73
C ARG A 269 -5.76 11.25 12.40
N THR A 270 -4.92 11.22 11.38
CA THR A 270 -5.18 11.84 10.06
C THR A 270 -5.96 10.91 9.14
N TYR A 271 -5.84 9.60 9.35
CA TYR A 271 -6.50 8.55 8.57
C TYR A 271 -7.51 7.77 9.43
N CYS A 272 -8.52 7.19 8.78
CA CYS A 272 -9.65 6.54 9.44
C CYS A 272 -10.20 5.41 8.57
N GLY A 273 -10.86 4.45 9.21
CA GLY A 273 -11.71 3.50 8.49
C GLY A 273 -12.83 4.20 7.72
N HIS A 274 -13.41 3.50 6.77
CA HIS A 274 -14.43 4.04 5.88
C HIS A 274 -15.57 3.05 5.65
N GLY A 275 -16.72 3.53 5.18
CA GLY A 275 -17.68 2.64 4.53
C GLY A 275 -17.03 2.05 3.28
N ILE A 276 -17.48 0.88 2.83
CA ILE A 276 -17.00 0.29 1.58
C ILE A 276 -18.09 -0.60 0.97
N ASN A 277 -18.34 -0.46 -0.33
CA ASN A 277 -19.35 -1.21 -1.08
C ASN A 277 -19.14 -1.00 -2.59
N ASP A 278 -20.15 -0.52 -3.30
CA ASP A 278 -20.05 -0.06 -4.70
C ASP A 278 -19.23 1.22 -4.86
N LEU A 279 -18.88 1.85 -3.74
CA LEU A 279 -17.93 2.95 -3.63
C LEU A 279 -16.72 2.49 -2.80
N PHE A 280 -15.55 3.04 -3.09
CA PHE A 280 -14.31 2.67 -2.42
C PHE A 280 -14.26 3.27 -1.01
N HIS A 281 -14.51 4.58 -0.86
CA HIS A 281 -14.49 5.28 0.44
C HIS A 281 -15.76 6.10 0.78
N PRO A 282 -16.98 5.50 0.81
CA PRO A 282 -18.19 6.18 1.27
C PRO A 282 -18.25 6.38 2.79
N ALA A 283 -19.27 7.08 3.26
CA ALA A 283 -19.59 7.17 4.69
C ALA A 283 -19.88 5.77 5.29
N PRO A 284 -19.53 5.55 6.57
CA PRO A 284 -19.03 6.52 7.55
C PRO A 284 -17.50 6.63 7.59
N SER A 285 -16.98 7.77 8.05
CA SER A 285 -15.58 7.86 8.51
C SER A 285 -15.47 7.33 9.94
N ILE A 286 -14.46 6.50 10.20
CA ILE A 286 -14.31 5.72 11.45
C ILE A 286 -12.92 5.99 12.07
N PRO A 287 -12.75 7.06 12.85
CA PRO A 287 -11.47 7.40 13.46
C PRO A 287 -11.05 6.38 14.53
N HIS A 288 -9.77 6.07 14.57
CA HIS A 288 -9.18 5.07 15.48
C HIS A 288 -8.74 5.62 16.84
N TYR A 289 -8.89 6.93 17.07
CA TYR A 289 -8.54 7.59 18.34
C TYR A 289 -9.77 7.90 19.21
N ALA A 290 -9.58 7.99 20.53
CA ALA A 290 -10.67 8.23 21.47
C ALA A 290 -11.19 9.67 21.40
N LYS A 291 -12.44 9.87 21.86
CA LYS A 291 -13.12 11.18 21.87
C LYS A 291 -13.23 11.84 20.49
N ASN A 292 -13.21 11.03 19.43
CA ASN A 292 -13.55 11.48 18.09
C ASN A 292 -15.05 11.83 17.98
N LYS A 293 -15.44 12.47 16.88
CA LYS A 293 -16.81 12.95 16.65
C LYS A 293 -17.51 12.21 15.50
N ALA A 294 -17.13 10.95 15.24
CA ALA A 294 -17.74 10.17 14.17
C ALA A 294 -19.27 10.11 14.33
N VAL A 295 -19.96 10.19 13.19
CA VAL A 295 -21.42 10.21 13.11
C VAL A 295 -21.90 8.84 12.67
N GLY A 296 -22.98 8.38 13.29
CA GLY A 296 -23.71 7.19 12.87
C GLY A 296 -23.76 6.09 13.93
N VAL A 297 -24.70 5.18 13.71
CA VAL A 297 -24.95 3.99 14.52
C VAL A 297 -24.97 2.80 13.56
N MET A 298 -24.31 1.72 13.95
CA MET A 298 -24.23 0.49 13.16
C MET A 298 -25.61 -0.16 13.03
N LYS A 299 -25.92 -0.66 11.83
CA LYS A 299 -27.14 -1.42 11.52
C LYS A 299 -26.76 -2.64 10.68
N ALA A 300 -27.54 -3.70 10.81
CA ALA A 300 -27.39 -4.87 9.94
C ALA A 300 -27.40 -4.44 8.46
N GLY A 301 -26.51 -5.03 7.65
CA GLY A 301 -26.30 -4.68 6.25
C GLY A 301 -25.35 -3.51 6.00
N HIS A 302 -24.81 -2.84 7.03
CA HIS A 302 -23.70 -1.90 6.83
C HIS A 302 -22.40 -2.66 6.55
N THR A 303 -21.61 -2.18 5.59
CA THR A 303 -20.24 -2.63 5.33
C THR A 303 -19.24 -1.49 5.48
N PHE A 304 -18.13 -1.75 6.18
CA PHE A 304 -17.11 -0.74 6.48
C PHE A 304 -15.80 -1.39 6.91
N THR A 305 -14.71 -0.60 6.93
CA THR A 305 -13.38 -1.01 7.36
C THR A 305 -13.07 -0.54 8.77
N ILE A 306 -12.24 -1.30 9.49
CA ILE A 306 -11.50 -0.84 10.66
C ILE A 306 -10.03 -1.10 10.36
N GLU A 307 -9.19 -0.07 10.41
CA GLU A 307 -7.83 -0.09 9.84
C GLU A 307 -6.79 0.66 10.72
N PRO A 308 -6.67 0.37 12.03
CA PRO A 308 -5.85 1.16 12.93
C PRO A 308 -4.37 1.20 12.54
N MET A 309 -3.86 2.40 12.33
CA MET A 309 -2.43 2.68 12.18
C MET A 309 -1.82 3.03 13.54
N ILE A 310 -0.92 2.19 14.02
CA ILE A 310 -0.29 2.28 15.34
C ILE A 310 1.18 2.63 15.19
N ASN A 311 1.63 3.69 15.85
CA ASN A 311 3.00 4.17 15.80
C ASN A 311 3.77 3.78 17.07
N GLU A 312 5.05 3.44 16.90
CA GLU A 312 5.99 3.23 18.00
C GLU A 312 6.22 4.51 18.82
N GLY A 313 6.13 5.66 18.15
CA GLY A 313 6.46 6.98 18.67
C GLY A 313 5.25 7.92 18.75
N THR A 314 5.42 9.12 18.19
CA THR A 314 4.36 10.12 18.09
C THR A 314 3.25 9.70 17.10
N TRP A 315 2.02 10.16 17.33
CA TRP A 315 0.90 9.94 16.41
C TRP A 315 0.95 10.84 15.18
N ARG A 316 1.80 11.87 15.20
CA ARG A 316 1.90 12.88 14.15
C ARG A 316 2.51 12.27 12.89
N ASP A 317 1.93 12.61 11.76
CA ASP A 317 2.36 12.25 10.43
C ASP A 317 2.91 13.46 9.65
N GLU A 318 3.74 13.16 8.66
CA GLU A 318 4.18 14.06 7.59
C GLU A 318 3.99 13.35 6.23
N HIS A 319 3.91 14.12 5.14
CA HIS A 319 3.80 13.58 3.77
C HIS A 319 5.11 13.72 3.01
N TRP A 320 5.44 12.70 2.22
CA TRP A 320 6.45 12.86 1.17
C TRP A 320 5.92 13.74 0.03
N PRO A 321 6.82 14.32 -0.80
CA PRO A 321 6.42 15.12 -1.96
C PRO A 321 5.76 14.34 -3.11
N ASP A 322 5.46 13.05 -2.93
CA ASP A 322 4.73 12.23 -3.90
C ASP A 322 3.20 12.33 -3.76
N ASP A 323 2.71 13.17 -2.85
CA ASP A 323 1.30 13.38 -2.49
C ASP A 323 0.59 12.19 -1.81
N TRP A 324 1.31 11.08 -1.53
CA TRP A 324 0.71 9.83 -1.05
C TRP A 324 1.36 9.29 0.22
N THR A 325 2.68 9.10 0.21
CA THR A 325 3.38 8.37 1.28
C THR A 325 3.30 9.16 2.58
N ALA A 326 2.54 8.64 3.54
CA ALA A 326 2.44 9.19 4.89
C ALA A 326 3.48 8.53 5.79
N VAL A 327 4.27 9.31 6.51
CA VAL A 327 5.32 8.82 7.40
C VAL A 327 5.17 9.37 8.81
N THR A 328 5.68 8.66 9.81
CA THR A 328 5.75 9.18 11.18
C THR A 328 6.67 10.40 11.25
N ALA A 329 6.25 11.43 11.99
CA ALA A 329 7.01 12.68 12.12
C ALA A 329 8.33 12.51 12.91
N ASP A 330 8.47 11.43 13.69
CA ASP A 330 9.69 11.12 14.45
C ASP A 330 10.54 10.00 13.82
N GLY A 331 10.17 9.51 12.64
CA GLY A 331 10.92 8.48 11.90
C GLY A 331 10.90 7.09 12.52
N LYS A 332 10.06 6.85 13.53
CA LYS A 332 9.88 5.52 14.13
C LYS A 332 8.84 4.69 13.38
N ARG A 333 8.82 3.39 13.63
CA ARG A 333 7.98 2.43 12.90
C ARG A 333 6.48 2.64 13.15
N SER A 334 5.68 2.26 12.16
CA SER A 334 4.22 2.14 12.19
C SER A 334 3.80 0.73 11.75
N ALA A 335 2.67 0.25 12.28
CA ALA A 335 2.05 -1.00 11.84
C ALA A 335 0.52 -0.84 11.72
N GLN A 336 -0.05 -1.49 10.71
CA GLN A 336 -1.48 -1.45 10.39
C GLN A 336 -2.00 -2.85 10.08
N PHE A 337 -3.25 -3.07 10.46
CA PHE A 337 -4.05 -4.22 10.06
C PHE A 337 -5.45 -3.74 9.72
N GLU A 338 -6.10 -4.39 8.78
CA GLU A 338 -7.44 -4.00 8.34
C GLU A 338 -8.33 -5.19 7.98
N HIS A 339 -9.62 -5.02 8.25
CA HIS A 339 -10.66 -5.84 7.68
C HIS A 339 -11.86 -5.02 7.22
N THR A 340 -12.42 -5.41 6.08
CA THR A 340 -13.81 -5.13 5.72
C THR A 340 -14.77 -6.00 6.53
N LEU A 341 -15.75 -5.37 7.17
CA LEU A 341 -16.73 -5.98 8.05
C LEU A 341 -18.14 -5.80 7.50
N LEU A 342 -19.00 -6.79 7.70
CA LEU A 342 -20.44 -6.71 7.51
C LEU A 342 -21.13 -6.76 8.86
N VAL A 343 -21.93 -5.76 9.21
CA VAL A 343 -22.79 -5.84 10.40
C VAL A 343 -23.94 -6.81 10.13
N THR A 344 -24.13 -7.78 11.01
CA THR A 344 -25.24 -8.74 10.97
C THR A 344 -26.27 -8.38 12.03
N GLU A 345 -27.37 -9.14 12.13
CA GLU A 345 -28.42 -8.90 13.13
C GLU A 345 -27.93 -9.00 14.59
N THR A 346 -26.82 -9.68 14.85
CA THR A 346 -26.34 -9.96 16.23
C THR A 346 -24.88 -9.58 16.48
N GLY A 347 -24.14 -9.15 15.44
CA GLY A 347 -22.71 -8.87 15.54
C GLY A 347 -22.16 -8.40 14.20
N CYS A 348 -21.04 -9.00 13.77
CA CYS A 348 -20.49 -8.81 12.44
C CYS A 348 -19.91 -10.10 11.84
N GLU A 349 -19.83 -10.12 10.52
CA GLU A 349 -19.03 -11.06 9.74
C GLU A 349 -17.76 -10.34 9.26
N VAL A 350 -16.59 -10.96 9.44
CA VAL A 350 -15.31 -10.43 8.94
C VAL A 350 -15.12 -10.95 7.52
N LEU A 351 -15.50 -10.15 6.52
CA LEU A 351 -15.59 -10.62 5.13
C LEU A 351 -14.22 -10.94 4.52
N THR A 352 -13.16 -10.29 4.99
CA THR A 352 -11.78 -10.49 4.54
C THR A 352 -10.95 -11.36 5.49
N ALA A 353 -11.62 -12.14 6.34
CA ALA A 353 -10.96 -13.12 7.21
C ALA A 353 -10.18 -14.16 6.40
N ARG A 354 -9.13 -14.71 7.01
CA ARG A 354 -8.41 -15.84 6.43
C ARG A 354 -9.29 -17.09 6.45
N LYS A 355 -9.17 -17.93 5.41
CA LYS A 355 -9.82 -19.25 5.35
C LYS A 355 -9.15 -20.28 6.27
N ASP A 356 -7.86 -20.11 6.51
CA ASP A 356 -7.04 -21.01 7.31
C ASP A 356 -6.71 -20.30 8.62
N GLU A 357 -6.89 -20.95 9.78
CA GLU A 357 -6.58 -20.36 11.11
C GLU A 357 -5.08 -20.05 11.31
N LYS A 358 -4.22 -20.44 10.37
CA LYS A 358 -2.78 -20.18 10.44
C LYS A 358 -2.50 -18.71 10.21
N ARG A 359 -2.08 -17.99 11.26
CA ARG A 359 -1.47 -16.66 11.12
C ARG A 359 -0.17 -16.77 10.31
N PHE A 360 0.16 -15.76 9.50
CA PHE A 360 1.49 -15.65 8.89
C PHE A 360 2.56 -15.41 9.97
N TYR A 361 2.14 -14.93 11.14
CA TYR A 361 2.98 -14.71 12.33
C TYR A 361 2.34 -15.34 13.56
N ASN A 362 2.88 -16.47 14.01
CA ASN A 362 2.60 -17.03 15.33
C ASN A 362 3.54 -16.36 16.34
N TYR A 363 3.07 -15.33 17.04
CA TYR A 363 3.54 -15.12 18.41
C TYR A 363 2.76 -16.08 19.28
N GLU A 364 3.48 -16.99 19.92
CA GLU A 364 3.01 -17.94 20.90
C GLU A 364 1.93 -17.34 21.80
N THR A 365 0.67 -17.65 21.53
CA THR A 365 -0.10 -18.26 22.60
C THR A 365 0.33 -19.72 22.60
N ASP A 366 1.03 -20.14 23.64
CA ASP A 366 1.18 -21.54 24.01
C ASP A 366 -0.16 -22.26 23.84
N CYS A 367 -0.38 -22.94 22.71
CA CYS A 367 -1.43 -23.94 22.47
C CYS A 367 -1.18 -24.59 21.10
N LEU A 368 -0.33 -25.61 21.14
CA LEU A 368 -0.30 -26.83 20.32
C LEU A 368 -1.13 -26.84 19.02
N VAL A 369 -0.44 -27.06 17.89
CA VAL A 369 -0.92 -28.02 16.89
C VAL A 369 0.27 -28.87 16.45
N ASN A 370 0.18 -30.17 16.74
CA ASN A 370 1.09 -31.20 16.25
C ASN A 370 1.09 -31.30 14.72
#